data_AF-K9UFA4-F1
#
_entry.id   AF-K9UFA4-F1
#
_cell.length_a   1.000
_cell.length_b   1.000
_cell.length_c   1.000
_cell.angle_alpha   90.00
_cell.angle_beta   90.00
_cell.angle_gamma   90.00
#
_symmetry.space_group_name_H-M   'P 1'
#
loop_
_entity.id
_entity.type
_entity.pdbx_description
1 polymer ?
#
loop_
_entity_poly.entity_id
_entity_poly.type
_entity_poly.pdbx_seq_one_letter_code
_entity_poly.pdbx_strand_id
1 'polypeptide(L)'
;MSRLSVAADLWLSLAARAGAVDCAVRVSSRSFTGWVVEAVFSSAESAADFARRASAVVGVGVVSRRWVPVSVGWVTWSGCWSCSVPCAVPGQVLSLGVASRGSRVVVSS
;
A
#
# COMPACT_ATOMS: atom_id res chain seq x y z
N MET A 1 -11.61 18.25 -6.94
CA MET A 1 -11.45 16.83 -7.31
C MET A 1 -11.14 16.03 -6.05
N SER A 2 -12.08 15.21 -5.56
CA SER A 2 -11.78 14.29 -4.46
C SER A 2 -10.81 13.23 -4.97
N ARG A 3 -9.64 13.09 -4.35
CA ARG A 3 -8.76 11.95 -4.61
C ARG A 3 -9.53 10.69 -4.19
N LEU A 4 -9.87 9.84 -5.15
CA LEU A 4 -10.62 8.60 -4.89
C LEU A 4 -9.74 7.67 -4.06
N SER A 5 -10.01 7.58 -2.75
CA SER A 5 -9.38 6.56 -1.91
C SER A 5 -10.12 5.25 -2.11
N VAL A 6 -9.50 4.35 -2.87
CA VAL A 6 -10.00 2.99 -3.10
C VAL A 6 -9.81 2.15 -1.83
N ALA A 7 -10.77 1.27 -1.53
CA ALA A 7 -10.76 0.44 -0.33
C ALA A 7 -9.60 -0.56 -0.31
N ALA A 8 -9.05 -0.81 0.88
CA ALA A 8 -7.85 -1.63 1.07
C ALA A 8 -8.06 -3.10 0.64
N ASP A 9 -9.23 -3.67 0.89
CA ASP A 9 -9.63 -5.02 0.48
C ASP A 9 -9.58 -5.22 -1.04
N LEU A 10 -10.01 -4.21 -1.81
CA LEU A 10 -9.90 -4.25 -3.26
C LEU A 10 -8.43 -4.25 -3.70
N TRP A 11 -7.59 -3.41 -3.09
CA TRP A 11 -6.16 -3.39 -3.40
C TRP A 11 -5.45 -4.70 -3.05
N LEU A 12 -5.77 -5.29 -1.90
CA LEU A 12 -5.25 -6.60 -1.51
C LEU A 12 -5.63 -7.68 -2.54
N SER A 13 -6.90 -7.69 -2.98
CA SER A 13 -7.39 -8.62 -3.99
C SER A 13 -6.71 -8.43 -5.34
N LEU A 14 -6.50 -7.17 -5.77
CA LEU A 14 -5.80 -6.86 -7.01
C LEU A 14 -4.32 -7.21 -6.95
N ALA A 15 -3.65 -6.96 -5.83
CA ALA A 15 -2.26 -7.32 -5.62
C ALA A 15 -2.06 -8.85 -5.66
N ALA A 16 -2.92 -9.61 -4.98
CA ALA A 16 -2.91 -11.07 -5.02
C ALA A 16 -3.08 -11.60 -6.45
N ARG A 17 -4.04 -11.04 -7.21
CA ARG A 17 -4.25 -11.40 -8.64
C ARG A 17 -3.08 -11.01 -9.53
N ALA A 18 -2.32 -9.98 -9.18
CA ALA A 18 -1.11 -9.57 -9.87
C ALA A 18 0.13 -10.40 -9.47
N GLY A 19 -0.02 -11.39 -8.58
CA GLY A 19 1.07 -12.26 -8.14
C GLY A 19 1.93 -11.68 -7.02
N ALA A 20 1.36 -10.80 -6.19
CA ALA A 20 2.03 -10.39 -4.96
C ALA A 20 2.29 -11.62 -4.06
N VAL A 21 3.51 -11.71 -3.53
CA VAL A 21 3.94 -12.79 -2.65
C VAL A 21 3.55 -12.53 -1.19
N ASP A 22 3.41 -11.25 -0.84
CA ASP A 22 2.94 -10.81 0.48
C ASP A 22 2.24 -9.45 0.34
N CYS A 23 1.30 -9.16 1.24
CA CYS A 23 0.52 -7.93 1.24
C CYS A 23 0.11 -7.55 2.66
N ALA A 24 0.29 -6.27 3.01
CA ALA A 24 -0.13 -5.76 4.31
C ALA A 24 -0.73 -4.36 4.22
N VAL A 25 -1.72 -4.08 5.08
CA VAL A 25 -2.21 -2.71 5.30
C VAL A 25 -1.31 -2.05 6.35
N ARG A 26 -0.83 -0.84 6.07
CA ARG A 26 0.05 -0.09 6.97
C ARG A 26 -0.34 1.37 7.06
N VAL A 27 -0.10 1.97 8.24
CA VAL A 27 -0.15 3.42 8.41
C VAL A 27 1.03 4.05 7.68
N SER A 28 0.79 5.13 6.94
CA SER A 28 1.81 5.87 6.20
C SER A 28 1.79 7.36 6.51
N SER A 29 2.97 7.95 6.68
CA SER A 29 3.13 9.40 6.86
C SER A 29 3.13 10.20 5.58
N ARG A 30 3.23 9.52 4.45
CA ARG A 30 3.33 10.13 3.13
C ARG A 30 2.05 9.94 2.32
N SER A 31 1.17 9.02 2.73
CA SER A 31 -0.13 8.81 2.09
C SER A 31 -1.11 9.89 2.51
N PHE A 32 -1.82 10.46 1.55
CA PHE A 32 -2.88 11.44 1.81
C PHE A 32 -4.09 10.84 2.53
N THR A 33 -4.27 9.51 2.47
CA THR A 33 -5.32 8.80 3.22
C THR A 33 -4.84 8.37 4.61
N GLY A 34 -3.54 8.56 4.91
CA GLY A 34 -2.89 8.02 6.11
C GLY A 34 -2.64 6.51 6.08
N TRP A 35 -3.20 5.78 5.11
CA TRP A 35 -3.06 4.33 4.96
C TRP A 35 -2.48 3.96 3.59
N VAL A 36 -1.77 2.84 3.55
CA VAL A 36 -1.34 2.21 2.29
C VAL A 36 -1.55 0.70 2.35
N VAL A 37 -1.85 0.10 1.20
CA VAL A 37 -1.56 -1.30 0.96
C VAL A 37 -0.12 -1.40 0.48
N GLU A 38 0.69 -2.15 1.21
CA GLU A 38 2.06 -2.49 0.87
C GLU A 38 2.05 -3.87 0.21
N ALA A 39 2.13 -3.89 -1.11
CA ALA A 39 2.14 -5.12 -1.90
C ALA A 39 3.57 -5.48 -2.30
N VAL A 40 4.00 -6.70 -1.97
CA VAL A 40 5.35 -7.21 -2.22
C VAL A 40 5.32 -8.20 -3.38
N PHE A 41 6.24 -8.06 -4.31
CA PHE A 41 6.43 -8.90 -5.48
C PHE A 41 7.83 -9.50 -5.51
N SER A 42 7.97 -10.66 -6.15
CA SER A 42 9.25 -11.35 -6.31
C SER A 42 10.17 -10.70 -7.36
N SER A 43 9.66 -9.75 -8.16
CA SER A 43 10.42 -9.07 -9.23
C SER A 43 10.13 -7.56 -9.29
N ALA A 44 11.11 -6.81 -9.80
CA ALA A 44 10.97 -5.37 -10.02
C ALA A 44 9.91 -5.04 -11.08
N GLU A 45 9.82 -5.85 -12.12
CA GLU A 45 8.91 -5.65 -13.24
C GLU A 45 7.45 -5.77 -12.80
N SER A 46 7.11 -6.83 -12.06
CA SER A 46 5.76 -7.04 -11.53
C SER A 46 5.34 -5.89 -10.59
N ALA A 47 6.26 -5.46 -9.72
CA ALA A 47 6.03 -4.32 -8.84
C ALA A 47 5.82 -3.02 -9.63
N ALA A 48 6.62 -2.76 -10.66
CA ALA A 48 6.51 -1.56 -11.48
C ALA A 48 5.22 -1.53 -12.32
N ASP A 49 4.81 -2.66 -12.90
CA ASP A 49 3.53 -2.76 -13.64
C ASP A 49 2.34 -2.49 -12.71
N PHE A 50 2.33 -3.13 -11.53
CA PHE A 50 1.27 -2.91 -10.55
C PHE A 50 1.23 -1.45 -10.07
N ALA A 51 2.38 -0.87 -9.72
CA ALA A 51 2.49 0.53 -9.30
C ALA A 51 1.99 1.50 -10.38
N ARG A 52 2.33 1.28 -11.66
CA ARG A 52 1.86 2.10 -12.78
C ARG A 52 0.33 2.03 -12.93
N ARG A 53 -0.26 0.83 -12.88
CA ARG A 53 -1.72 0.66 -12.95
C ARG A 53 -2.42 1.29 -11.76
N ALA A 54 -1.88 1.09 -10.55
CA ALA A 54 -2.42 1.68 -9.33
C ALA A 54 -2.39 3.21 -9.40
N SER A 55 -1.27 3.79 -9.87
CA SER A 55 -1.12 5.24 -10.06
C SER A 55 -2.20 5.84 -10.96
N ALA A 56 -2.55 5.15 -12.05
CA ALA A 56 -3.60 5.59 -12.96
C ALA A 56 -4.99 5.62 -12.29
N VAL A 57 -5.25 4.72 -11.33
CA VAL A 57 -6.52 4.66 -10.58
C VAL A 57 -6.56 5.72 -9.48
N VAL A 58 -5.49 5.86 -8.68
CA VAL A 58 -5.49 6.81 -7.54
C VAL A 58 -5.18 8.25 -7.95
N GLY A 59 -4.70 8.47 -9.18
CA GLY A 59 -4.35 9.79 -9.71
C GLY A 59 -3.10 10.41 -9.07
N VAL A 60 -2.27 9.62 -8.40
CA VAL A 60 -1.00 10.03 -7.78
C VAL A 60 0.09 9.01 -8.07
N GLY A 61 1.36 9.44 -8.04
CA GLY A 61 2.49 8.54 -8.25
C GLY A 61 2.60 7.47 -7.16
N VAL A 62 2.54 6.20 -7.55
CA VAL A 62 2.91 5.03 -6.74
C VAL A 62 4.29 4.57 -7.22
N VAL A 63 5.23 4.44 -6.30
CA VAL A 63 6.61 4.06 -6.62
C VAL A 63 6.88 2.66 -6.08
N SER A 64 7.50 1.81 -6.91
CA SER A 64 8.06 0.54 -6.48
C SER A 64 9.49 0.72 -5.97
N ARG A 65 9.87 0.00 -4.92
CA ARG A 65 11.21 0.04 -4.33
C ARG A 65 11.69 -1.35 -3.96
N ARG A 66 13.00 -1.53 -3.89
CA ARG A 66 13.59 -2.76 -3.34
C ARG A 66 13.12 -2.96 -1.90
N TRP A 67 12.84 -4.21 -1.57
CA TRP A 67 12.27 -4.61 -0.28
C TRP A 67 13.19 -5.59 0.43
N VAL A 68 13.01 -5.69 1.74
CA VAL A 68 13.68 -6.70 2.56
C VAL A 68 13.19 -8.10 2.17
N PRO A 69 13.95 -9.17 2.45
CA PRO A 69 13.45 -10.51 2.26
C PRO A 69 12.13 -10.73 2.99
N VAL A 70 11.22 -11.50 2.37
CA VAL A 70 9.94 -11.88 2.95
C VAL A 70 9.86 -13.39 3.00
N SER A 71 9.34 -13.93 4.10
CA SER A 71 9.08 -15.36 4.27
C SER A 71 7.58 -15.59 4.44
N VAL A 72 7.02 -16.46 3.62
CA VAL A 72 5.60 -16.86 3.67
C VAL A 72 5.55 -18.38 3.73
N GLY A 73 5.09 -18.91 4.86
CA GLY A 73 5.25 -20.32 5.18
C GLY A 73 6.74 -20.69 5.21
N TRP A 74 7.11 -21.69 4.39
CA TRP A 74 8.48 -22.24 4.33
C TRP A 74 9.34 -21.64 3.21
N VAL A 75 8.81 -20.70 2.43
CA VAL A 75 9.50 -20.11 1.27
C VAL A 75 9.97 -18.70 1.64
N THR A 76 11.20 -18.37 1.24
CA THR A 76 11.80 -17.04 1.44
C THR A 76 12.18 -16.42 0.10
N TRP A 77 11.73 -15.20 -0.16
CA TRP A 77 12.08 -14.42 -1.34
C TRP A 77 13.07 -13.31 -0.96
N SER A 78 14.30 -13.38 -1.45
CA SER A 78 15.40 -12.46 -1.09
C SER A 78 15.59 -11.27 -2.05
N GLY A 79 14.90 -11.28 -3.20
CA GLY A 79 14.98 -10.25 -4.25
C GLY A 79 13.74 -9.38 -4.38
N CYS A 80 12.98 -9.21 -3.29
CA CYS A 80 11.64 -8.62 -3.33
C CYS A 80 11.63 -7.13 -3.68
N TRP A 81 10.49 -6.71 -4.23
CA TRP A 81 10.14 -5.32 -4.50
C TRP A 81 8.75 -5.02 -3.95
N SER A 82 8.55 -3.81 -3.46
CA SER A 82 7.29 -3.42 -2.84
C SER A 82 6.72 -2.15 -3.43
N CYS A 83 5.40 -2.04 -3.43
CA CYS A 83 4.63 -0.88 -3.86
C CYS A 83 3.72 -0.43 -2.70
N SER A 84 3.78 0.86 -2.35
CA SER A 84 2.89 1.45 -1.34
C SER A 84 1.73 2.19 -2.02
N VAL A 85 0.54 1.59 -2.06
CA VAL A 85 -0.65 2.16 -2.72
C VAL A 85 -1.56 2.83 -1.69
N PRO A 86 -1.89 4.13 -1.82
CA PRO A 86 -2.86 4.80 -0.96
C PRO A 86 -4.22 4.08 -0.97
N CYS A 87 -4.79 3.85 0.21
CA CYS A 87 -6.07 3.16 0.35
C CYS A 87 -6.95 3.78 1.44
N ALA A 88 -8.25 3.49 1.38
CA ALA A 88 -9.19 3.68 2.48
C ALA A 88 -9.31 2.39 3.30
N VAL A 89 -9.37 2.51 4.62
CA VAL A 89 -9.67 1.39 5.53
C VAL A 89 -11.05 1.67 6.15
N PRO A 90 -12.12 0.96 5.72
CA PRO A 90 -13.47 1.20 6.23
C PRO A 90 -13.52 1.06 7.77
N GLY A 91 -14.26 1.96 8.43
CA GLY A 91 -14.39 1.98 9.90
C GLY A 91 -13.14 2.48 10.65
N GLN A 92 -12.07 2.84 9.95
CA GLN A 92 -10.84 3.37 10.54
C GLN A 92 -10.62 4.80 10.05
N VAL A 93 -10.86 5.77 10.94
CA VAL A 93 -10.56 7.17 10.64
C VAL A 93 -9.21 7.49 11.29
N LEU A 94 -8.22 7.82 10.46
CA LEU A 94 -7.00 8.44 10.97
C LEU A 94 -7.30 9.92 11.19
N SER A 95 -7.35 10.33 12.46
CA SER A 95 -7.26 11.75 12.78
C SER A 95 -5.82 12.17 12.51
N LEU A 96 -5.64 12.83 11.36
CA LEU A 96 -4.48 13.68 11.16
C LEU A 96 -4.69 14.84 12.14
N GLY A 97 -4.00 14.84 13.27
CA GLY A 97 -4.12 15.93 14.26
C GLY A 97 -3.86 17.30 13.62
N VAL A 98 -4.02 18.38 14.40
CA VAL A 98 -3.62 19.75 13.99
C VAL A 98 -2.30 19.67 13.23
N ALA A 99 -2.21 20.26 12.03
CA ALA A 99 -1.09 20.11 11.10
C ALA A 99 0.28 20.22 11.81
N SER A 100 0.77 19.07 12.26
CA SER A 100 1.96 18.89 13.07
C SER A 100 2.59 17.60 12.60
N ARG A 101 3.88 17.67 12.25
CA ARG A 101 4.63 16.50 11.77
C ARG A 101 4.55 15.39 12.83
N GLY A 102 3.80 14.34 12.53
CA GLY A 102 3.98 13.03 13.18
C GLY A 102 2.89 12.56 14.14
N SER A 103 1.86 13.36 14.47
CA SER A 103 0.78 12.89 15.34
C SER A 103 -0.30 12.16 14.52
N ARG A 104 -0.50 10.86 14.78
CA ARG A 104 -1.61 10.07 14.20
C ARG A 104 -2.31 9.29 15.30
N VAL A 105 -3.63 9.43 15.38
CA VAL A 105 -4.49 8.59 16.22
C VAL A 105 -5.40 7.79 15.29
N VAL A 106 -5.37 6.46 15.45
CA VAL A 106 -6.34 5.57 14.81
C VAL A 106 -7.60 5.60 15.65
N VAL A 107 -8.68 6.17 15.10
CA VAL A 107 -10.00 6.12 15.73
C VAL A 107 -10.72 4.91 15.15
N SER A 108 -10.85 3.87 15.96
CA SER A 108 -11.77 2.76 15.70
C SER A 108 -13.14 3.17 16.24
N SER A 109 -14.12 3.27 15.36
CA SER A 109 -15.54 3.44 15.72
C SER A 109 -16.16 2.10 16.08
#